data_AF-A0A6P7LRA9-F1
#
_entry.id   AF-A0A6P7LRA9-F1
#
_cell.length_a   1.000
_cell.length_b   1.000
_cell.length_c   1.000
_cell.angle_alpha   90.00
_cell.angle_beta   90.00
_cell.angle_gamma   90.00
#
_symmetry.space_group_name_H-M   'P 1'
#
loop_
_entity.id
_entity.type
_entity.pdbx_description
1 polymer ?
#
loop_
_entity_poly.entity_id
_entity_poly.type
_entity_poly.pdbx_seq_one_letter_code
_entity_poly.pdbx_strand_id
1 'polypeptide(L)'
;MMKNFSGGPLHNHHHKQTPGQIRERNHRRSGVLCALPWRVSLRGYGFCMAALFLFCFGSLVYQLNGGPPKILLDIRQYLGESTYLDDHGPPAPRVLPFPSQVVYNRVGKCGSRTVVILLRLLAEKHQFNLVSSDIHNKTRLTKHEQVDLMKNISFMPQPFLYTRHVHFLNFTRFRIEQPVYINIIRDPINRFLSNYFFRRFGDWRGEQNHLIRTPGMKDDERYLDINVCILENYPECSNPKVFYIIPYFCGQHPQCREPGAWALERAKQNVLENYLLVGILEELEDVLLLLERLLPHYFTGVLDIYKSPDYRKMGNMTGTVRKHTPSLEALQVLYQRMRYEYDFYNFVRDQFHLMKKKIGLKSVSQPPAYSPAFLRELTLRTPEPLDEDEELDTDLDDAKSWLVHL
;
A
#
# COMPACT_ATOMS: atom_id res chain seq x y z
N MET A 1 25.21 -11.00 -63.83
CA MET A 1 24.63 -12.02 -64.73
C MET A 1 23.11 -11.98 -64.65
N MET A 2 22.44 -12.18 -65.78
CA MET A 2 21.23 -12.98 -66.04
C MET A 2 20.30 -13.40 -64.87
N LYS A 3 18.97 -13.46 -65.02
CA LYS A 3 18.05 -13.02 -66.11
C LYS A 3 16.59 -12.95 -65.58
N ASN A 4 15.71 -12.28 -66.32
CA ASN A 4 14.27 -12.16 -66.01
C ASN A 4 13.44 -13.41 -66.39
N PHE A 5 12.14 -13.37 -66.06
CA PHE A 5 10.91 -13.74 -66.84
C PHE A 5 9.87 -14.45 -65.93
N SER A 6 8.54 -14.41 -66.13
CA SER A 6 7.55 -13.35 -66.46
C SER A 6 6.15 -13.98 -66.59
N GLY A 7 5.08 -13.30 -66.15
CA GLY A 7 3.71 -13.49 -66.66
C GLY A 7 2.84 -14.63 -66.11
N GLY A 8 1.51 -14.43 -66.19
CA GLY A 8 0.47 -15.50 -66.17
C GLY A 8 0.03 -15.83 -67.61
N PRO A 9 -1.27 -15.98 -67.95
CA PRO A 9 -2.50 -16.02 -67.13
C PRO A 9 -3.50 -17.15 -67.59
N LEU A 10 -4.83 -16.93 -67.41
CA LEU A 10 -5.99 -17.73 -67.90
C LEU A 10 -6.29 -19.11 -67.23
N HIS A 11 -7.49 -19.72 -67.27
CA HIS A 11 -8.91 -19.27 -67.30
C HIS A 11 -9.84 -20.51 -67.37
N ASN A 12 -10.86 -20.69 -66.52
CA ASN A 12 -12.26 -21.00 -66.95
C ASN A 12 -13.31 -21.30 -65.85
N HIS A 13 -14.57 -21.12 -66.27
CA HIS A 13 -15.88 -21.41 -65.68
C HIS A 13 -16.03 -22.74 -64.89
N HIS A 14 -16.94 -22.87 -63.91
CA HIS A 14 -18.40 -22.89 -64.15
C HIS A 14 -19.33 -22.64 -62.94
N HIS A 15 -20.61 -22.30 -63.22
CA HIS A 15 -21.76 -22.00 -62.33
C HIS A 15 -21.65 -20.74 -61.43
N LYS A 16 -22.57 -19.75 -61.41
CA LYS A 16 -24.06 -19.65 -61.42
C LYS A 16 -24.71 -20.13 -60.11
N GLN A 17 -25.69 -19.45 -59.48
CA GLN A 17 -26.45 -18.19 -59.72
C GLN A 17 -27.27 -17.90 -58.42
N THR A 18 -27.70 -16.70 -57.98
CA THR A 18 -27.43 -15.25 -58.26
C THR A 18 -28.07 -14.40 -57.12
N PRO A 19 -27.54 -13.21 -56.74
CA PRO A 19 -28.15 -12.33 -55.72
C PRO A 19 -29.19 -11.35 -56.31
N GLY A 20 -29.96 -10.66 -55.45
CA GLY A 20 -30.91 -9.63 -55.86
C GLY A 20 -31.18 -8.54 -54.81
N GLN A 21 -31.04 -7.26 -55.20
CA GLN A 21 -31.45 -6.10 -54.41
C GLN A 21 -32.78 -5.53 -54.89
N ILE A 22 -33.54 -4.96 -53.94
CA ILE A 22 -34.33 -3.71 -54.02
C ILE A 22 -34.82 -3.27 -55.42
N ARG A 23 -36.14 -3.28 -55.64
CA ARG A 23 -36.84 -2.12 -56.23
C ARG A 23 -38.33 -2.06 -55.87
N GLU A 24 -38.86 -0.84 -55.79
CA GLU A 24 -40.27 -0.53 -55.53
C GLU A 24 -41.20 -0.96 -56.67
N ARG A 25 -42.49 -1.19 -56.35
CA ARG A 25 -43.58 -0.46 -57.01
C ARG A 25 -44.90 -0.45 -56.24
N ASN A 26 -45.54 0.73 -56.28
CA ASN A 26 -46.84 1.11 -55.74
C ASN A 26 -47.94 0.03 -55.70
N HIS A 27 -48.75 0.05 -54.65
CA HIS A 27 -50.20 -0.10 -54.79
C HIS A 27 -50.98 0.85 -53.88
N ARG A 28 -51.99 1.54 -54.45
CA ARG A 28 -52.88 2.45 -53.72
C ARG A 28 -53.90 1.67 -52.87
N ARG A 29 -54.07 2.07 -51.61
CA ARG A 29 -55.35 2.17 -50.87
C ARG A 29 -55.17 3.33 -49.88
N SER A 30 -55.83 4.46 -50.11
CA SER A 30 -57.21 4.72 -49.67
C SER A 30 -57.30 4.65 -48.15
N GLY A 31 -57.20 5.81 -47.49
CA GLY A 31 -57.15 5.90 -46.04
C GLY A 31 -58.50 5.66 -45.37
N VAL A 32 -58.45 5.15 -44.15
CA VAL A 32 -59.51 5.31 -43.15
C VAL A 32 -58.83 5.94 -41.93
N LEU A 33 -59.14 7.23 -41.67
CA LEU A 33 -58.75 7.86 -40.42
C LEU A 33 -59.43 7.09 -39.28
N CYS A 34 -58.65 6.51 -38.37
CA CYS A 34 -59.19 5.84 -37.19
C CYS A 34 -59.67 6.90 -36.19
N ALA A 35 -60.83 7.49 -36.51
CA ALA A 35 -61.48 8.53 -35.73
C ALA A 35 -62.10 7.95 -34.45
N LEU A 36 -61.23 7.55 -33.52
CA LEU A 36 -61.60 7.36 -32.12
C LEU A 36 -62.21 8.66 -31.60
N PRO A 37 -63.51 8.70 -31.24
CA PRO A 37 -64.09 9.88 -30.64
C PRO A 37 -63.54 10.01 -29.22
N TRP A 38 -62.44 10.73 -29.07
CA TRP A 38 -61.91 11.19 -27.81
C TRP A 38 -62.98 12.06 -27.12
N ARG A 39 -63.86 11.41 -26.35
CA ARG A 39 -64.81 12.05 -25.43
C ARG A 39 -64.06 12.61 -24.22
N VAL A 40 -63.10 13.49 -24.49
CA VAL A 40 -62.61 14.45 -23.50
C VAL A 40 -63.84 15.23 -23.07
N SER A 41 -64.30 15.01 -21.84
CA SER A 41 -65.43 15.76 -21.28
C SER A 41 -65.16 17.25 -21.44
N LEU A 42 -66.16 18.03 -21.88
CA LEU A 42 -66.03 19.50 -22.00
C LEU A 42 -65.50 20.12 -20.70
N ARG A 43 -65.86 19.53 -19.56
CA ARG A 43 -65.39 19.90 -18.22
C ARG A 43 -63.90 19.62 -18.03
N GLY A 44 -63.38 18.50 -18.54
CA GLY A 44 -61.96 18.15 -18.51
C GLY A 44 -61.12 19.01 -19.47
N TYR A 45 -61.63 19.30 -20.67
CA TYR A 45 -61.02 20.27 -21.58
C TYR A 45 -61.00 21.67 -20.94
N GLY A 46 -62.10 22.09 -20.33
CA GLY A 46 -62.19 23.35 -19.58
C GLY A 46 -61.17 23.45 -18.43
N PHE A 47 -61.02 22.39 -17.61
CA PHE A 47 -59.97 22.34 -16.59
C PHE A 47 -58.56 22.42 -17.17
N CYS A 48 -58.27 21.71 -18.27
CA CYS A 48 -56.97 21.75 -18.94
C CYS A 48 -56.65 23.15 -19.49
N MET A 49 -57.61 23.77 -20.21
CA MET A 49 -57.46 25.12 -20.76
C MET A 49 -57.38 26.18 -19.66
N ALA A 50 -58.09 26.03 -18.55
CA ALA A 50 -57.97 26.92 -17.39
C ALA A 50 -56.61 26.79 -16.70
N ALA A 51 -56.08 25.56 -16.54
CA ALA A 51 -54.75 25.34 -15.99
C ALA A 51 -53.64 25.91 -16.90
N LEU A 52 -53.76 25.69 -18.22
CA LEU A 52 -52.87 26.30 -19.22
C LEU A 52 -52.96 27.83 -19.20
N PHE A 53 -54.16 28.41 -19.11
CA PHE A 53 -54.34 29.86 -19.01
C PHE A 53 -53.68 30.42 -17.74
N LEU A 54 -53.90 29.80 -16.58
CA LEU A 54 -53.27 30.20 -15.32
C LEU A 54 -51.74 30.07 -15.37
N PHE A 55 -51.20 29.03 -16.01
CA PHE A 55 -49.76 28.86 -16.19
C PHE A 55 -49.16 29.91 -17.13
N CYS A 56 -49.79 30.14 -18.29
CA CYS A 56 -49.36 31.17 -19.24
C CYS A 56 -49.48 32.59 -18.66
N PHE A 57 -50.56 32.88 -17.92
CA PHE A 57 -50.74 34.17 -17.24
C PHE A 57 -49.74 34.34 -16.10
N GLY A 58 -49.48 33.31 -15.30
CA GLY A 58 -48.43 33.31 -14.28
C GLY A 58 -47.03 33.52 -14.87
N SER A 59 -46.73 32.89 -16.00
CA SER A 59 -45.47 33.10 -16.75
C SER A 59 -45.35 34.52 -17.31
N LEU A 60 -46.42 35.08 -17.87
CA LEU A 60 -46.47 36.48 -18.33
C LEU A 60 -46.25 37.46 -17.16
N VAL A 61 -46.89 37.22 -16.01
CA VAL A 61 -46.72 38.01 -14.78
C VAL A 61 -45.29 37.89 -14.24
N TYR A 62 -44.66 36.71 -14.29
CA TYR A 62 -43.27 36.50 -13.92
C TYR A 62 -42.30 37.27 -14.84
N GLN A 63 -42.53 37.23 -16.15
CA GLN A 63 -41.73 37.94 -17.15
C GLN A 63 -41.88 39.47 -17.02
N LEU A 64 -43.10 39.99 -16.86
CA LEU A 64 -43.36 41.43 -16.73
C LEU A 64 -42.86 42.04 -15.42
N ASN A 65 -42.82 41.27 -14.33
CA ASN A 65 -42.26 41.71 -13.05
C ASN A 65 -40.74 41.43 -12.91
N GLY A 66 -40.10 40.88 -13.94
CA GLY A 66 -38.66 40.61 -13.95
C GLY A 66 -38.19 39.50 -13.01
N GLY A 67 -39.09 38.62 -12.54
CA GLY A 67 -38.76 37.54 -11.61
C GLY A 67 -39.91 37.08 -10.71
N PRO A 68 -39.62 36.23 -9.70
CA PRO A 68 -40.63 35.72 -8.78
C PRO A 68 -41.14 36.82 -7.82
N PRO A 69 -42.44 36.83 -7.46
CA PRO A 69 -42.97 37.71 -6.43
C PRO A 69 -42.32 37.45 -5.06
N LYS A 70 -42.16 38.50 -4.25
CA LYS A 70 -41.43 38.47 -2.97
C LYS A 70 -41.78 37.29 -2.06
N ILE A 71 -43.06 36.94 -1.93
CA ILE A 71 -43.52 35.79 -1.15
C ILE A 71 -42.79 34.47 -1.50
N LEU A 72 -42.44 34.24 -2.78
CA LEU A 72 -41.68 33.05 -3.17
C LEU A 72 -40.19 33.14 -2.84
N LEU A 73 -39.62 34.36 -2.78
CA LEU A 73 -38.25 34.60 -2.29
C LEU A 73 -38.19 34.44 -0.77
N ASP A 74 -39.18 34.95 -0.05
CA ASP A 74 -39.32 34.80 1.40
C ASP A 74 -39.49 33.31 1.77
N ILE A 75 -40.32 32.56 1.03
CA ILE A 75 -40.46 31.10 1.19
C ILE A 75 -39.14 30.35 0.90
N ARG A 76 -38.36 30.76 -0.12
CA ARG A 76 -37.00 30.21 -0.34
C ARG A 76 -36.09 30.43 0.88
N GLN A 77 -36.24 31.55 1.58
CA GLN A 77 -35.46 31.85 2.79
C GLN A 77 -35.80 30.93 3.97
N TYR A 78 -37.03 30.42 4.06
CA TYR A 78 -37.45 29.43 5.06
C TYR A 78 -37.17 27.97 4.66
N LEU A 79 -37.13 27.65 3.35
CA LEU A 79 -36.85 26.30 2.84
C LEU A 79 -35.36 26.00 2.64
N GLY A 80 -34.49 27.02 2.74
CA GLY A 80 -33.06 26.91 2.53
C GLY A 80 -32.66 26.93 1.05
N GLU A 81 -31.35 26.94 0.80
CA GLU A 81 -30.78 26.96 -0.55
C GLU A 81 -30.95 25.59 -1.24
N SER A 82 -32.04 25.45 -1.99
CA SER A 82 -32.21 24.34 -2.93
C SER A 82 -31.20 24.46 -4.07
N THR A 83 -30.23 23.55 -4.11
CA THR A 83 -29.13 23.50 -5.09
C THR A 83 -29.55 23.02 -6.49
N TYR A 84 -30.85 23.06 -6.83
CA TYR A 84 -31.39 22.42 -8.04
C TYR A 84 -31.34 23.29 -9.32
N LEU A 85 -30.51 24.33 -9.34
CA LEU A 85 -30.16 25.11 -10.53
C LEU A 85 -28.64 25.35 -10.54
N ASP A 86 -28.05 25.25 -11.73
CA ASP A 86 -26.62 25.43 -12.06
C ASP A 86 -25.64 24.25 -11.75
N ASP A 87 -26.13 23.01 -11.68
CA ASP A 87 -25.30 21.78 -11.61
C ASP A 87 -24.63 21.41 -12.97
N HIS A 88 -24.17 22.44 -13.70
CA HIS A 88 -23.40 22.37 -14.95
C HIS A 88 -22.05 23.11 -14.84
N GLY A 89 -21.55 23.27 -13.61
CA GLY A 89 -20.10 23.41 -13.41
C GLY A 89 -19.36 22.18 -13.99
N PRO A 90 -18.05 22.31 -14.30
CA PRO A 90 -17.26 21.13 -14.65
C PRO A 90 -17.37 20.10 -13.52
N PRO A 91 -17.58 18.81 -13.82
CA PRO A 91 -17.87 17.81 -12.81
C PRO A 91 -16.76 17.83 -11.76
N ALA A 92 -17.14 18.04 -10.50
CA ALA A 92 -16.21 18.21 -9.40
C ALA A 92 -15.15 17.09 -9.46
N PRO A 93 -13.83 17.44 -9.43
CA PRO A 93 -12.79 16.47 -9.67
C PRO A 93 -12.99 15.30 -8.71
N ARG A 94 -13.02 14.08 -9.25
CA ARG A 94 -13.37 12.86 -8.49
C ARG A 94 -12.26 12.52 -7.50
N VAL A 95 -12.21 13.27 -6.40
CA VAL A 95 -11.41 12.96 -5.22
C VAL A 95 -11.82 11.57 -4.77
N LEU A 96 -10.89 10.62 -4.85
CA LEU A 96 -11.15 9.26 -4.40
C LEU A 96 -11.44 9.33 -2.88
N PRO A 97 -12.47 8.64 -2.36
CA PRO A 97 -12.81 8.68 -0.93
C PRO A 97 -11.78 7.97 -0.03
N PHE A 98 -10.63 7.59 -0.59
CA PHE A 98 -9.49 6.94 0.05
C PHE A 98 -8.19 7.50 -0.56
N PRO A 99 -7.06 7.53 0.16
CA PRO A 99 -5.81 8.14 -0.31
C PRO A 99 -5.31 7.60 -1.66
N SER A 100 -5.02 8.50 -2.60
CA SER A 100 -4.57 8.23 -3.99
C SER A 100 -3.03 8.22 -4.18
N GLN A 101 -2.28 8.46 -3.10
CA GLN A 101 -0.83 8.58 -3.10
C GLN A 101 -0.26 7.65 -2.01
N VAL A 102 0.16 6.44 -2.40
CA VAL A 102 0.59 5.39 -1.45
C VAL A 102 2.08 5.08 -1.62
N VAL A 103 2.82 5.06 -0.50
CA VAL A 103 4.25 4.69 -0.48
C VAL A 103 4.48 3.45 0.36
N TYR A 104 4.96 2.38 -0.29
CA TYR A 104 5.44 1.16 0.36
C TYR A 104 6.97 1.15 0.41
N ASN A 105 7.55 1.72 1.48
CA ASN A 105 9.01 1.77 1.70
C ASN A 105 9.56 0.43 2.22
N ARG A 106 9.32 -0.62 1.42
CA ARG A 106 9.45 -2.05 1.75
C ARG A 106 10.74 -2.41 2.51
N VAL A 107 10.58 -2.95 3.72
CA VAL A 107 11.70 -3.49 4.52
C VAL A 107 12.27 -4.75 3.86
N GLY A 108 13.60 -4.90 3.87
CA GLY A 108 14.27 -6.11 3.39
C GLY A 108 13.82 -7.37 4.14
N LYS A 109 13.59 -8.46 3.38
CA LYS A 109 13.27 -9.81 3.89
C LYS A 109 11.93 -9.99 4.63
N CYS A 110 11.10 -8.95 4.69
CA CYS A 110 9.74 -8.99 5.24
C CYS A 110 8.69 -9.32 4.15
N GLY A 111 8.89 -10.42 3.41
CA GLY A 111 7.98 -10.89 2.36
C GLY A 111 7.80 -9.98 1.12
N SER A 112 8.49 -8.84 1.07
CA SER A 112 8.18 -7.74 0.14
C SER A 112 8.16 -8.10 -1.34
N ARG A 113 8.98 -9.06 -1.82
CA ARG A 113 8.98 -9.48 -3.23
C ARG A 113 7.73 -10.28 -3.60
N THR A 114 7.08 -10.93 -2.65
CA THR A 114 5.80 -11.64 -2.80
C THR A 114 4.67 -10.62 -2.87
N VAL A 115 4.67 -9.63 -1.97
CA VAL A 115 3.74 -8.48 -1.98
C VAL A 115 3.84 -7.68 -3.29
N VAL A 116 5.05 -7.45 -3.82
CA VAL A 116 5.23 -6.75 -5.11
C VAL A 116 4.71 -7.55 -6.31
N ILE A 117 4.67 -8.89 -6.25
CA ILE A 117 4.00 -9.71 -7.28
C ILE A 117 2.48 -9.52 -7.19
N LEU A 118 1.92 -9.53 -5.98
CA LEU A 118 0.49 -9.30 -5.73
C LEU A 118 0.04 -7.92 -6.21
N LEU A 119 0.84 -6.89 -5.92
CA LEU A 119 0.61 -5.51 -6.33
C LEU A 119 0.60 -5.33 -7.86
N ARG A 120 1.37 -6.12 -8.62
CA ARG A 120 1.34 -6.08 -10.11
C ARG A 120 0.00 -6.57 -10.65
N LEU A 121 -0.44 -7.73 -10.16
CA LEU A 121 -1.74 -8.32 -10.54
C LEU A 121 -2.91 -7.40 -10.13
N LEU A 122 -2.79 -6.73 -8.98
CA LEU A 122 -3.76 -5.70 -8.55
C LEU A 122 -3.71 -4.43 -9.42
N ALA A 123 -2.53 -3.97 -9.84
CA ALA A 123 -2.39 -2.80 -10.72
C ALA A 123 -2.99 -3.07 -12.11
N GLU A 124 -2.79 -4.27 -12.65
CA GLU A 124 -3.41 -4.74 -13.90
C GLU A 124 -4.96 -4.82 -13.74
N LYS A 125 -5.44 -5.36 -12.61
CA LYS A 125 -6.89 -5.49 -12.32
C LYS A 125 -7.60 -4.16 -12.08
N HIS A 126 -6.95 -3.20 -11.40
CA HIS A 126 -7.57 -1.96 -10.92
C HIS A 126 -7.09 -0.68 -11.63
N GLN A 127 -6.15 -0.80 -12.58
CA GLN A 127 -5.67 0.30 -13.43
C GLN A 127 -5.05 1.48 -12.64
N PHE A 128 -4.27 1.19 -11.60
CA PHE A 128 -3.46 2.19 -10.87
C PHE A 128 -1.97 2.11 -11.23
N ASN A 129 -1.23 3.20 -11.03
CA ASN A 129 0.18 3.29 -11.38
C ASN A 129 1.09 2.65 -10.31
N LEU A 130 1.47 1.38 -10.49
CA LEU A 130 2.48 0.73 -9.65
C LEU A 130 3.90 1.10 -10.10
N VAL A 131 4.59 1.92 -9.31
CA VAL A 131 5.96 2.37 -9.63
C VAL A 131 6.96 1.74 -8.66
N SER A 132 7.81 0.84 -9.16
CA SER A 132 8.92 0.28 -8.39
C SER A 132 10.24 0.88 -8.85
N SER A 133 11.10 1.27 -7.90
CA SER A 133 12.47 1.71 -8.24
C SER A 133 13.46 0.55 -8.28
N ASP A 134 14.29 0.52 -9.32
CA ASP A 134 15.38 -0.45 -9.50
C ASP A 134 16.56 -0.23 -8.55
N ILE A 135 16.63 0.93 -7.87
CA ILE A 135 17.64 1.19 -6.84
C ILE A 135 17.26 0.42 -5.57
N HIS A 136 17.87 -0.75 -5.40
CA HIS A 136 17.60 -1.67 -4.28
C HIS A 136 18.64 -1.60 -3.15
N ASN A 137 19.86 -1.16 -3.43
CA ASN A 137 20.99 -1.13 -2.50
C ASN A 137 21.09 0.18 -1.68
N LYS A 138 20.74 1.32 -2.27
CA LYS A 138 20.83 2.64 -1.63
C LYS A 138 19.54 3.01 -0.89
N THR A 139 19.46 2.57 0.38
CA THR A 139 18.33 2.82 1.29
C THR A 139 18.45 4.15 2.05
N ARG A 140 19.69 4.60 2.29
CA ARG A 140 20.06 5.87 2.93
C ARG A 140 20.44 6.89 1.84
N LEU A 141 19.93 8.12 1.95
CA LEU A 141 20.00 9.15 0.90
C LEU A 141 20.58 10.46 1.44
N THR A 142 21.35 11.17 0.62
CA THR A 142 21.77 12.55 0.93
C THR A 142 20.58 13.52 0.86
N LYS A 143 20.70 14.73 1.43
CA LYS A 143 19.61 15.72 1.46
C LYS A 143 19.07 16.05 0.05
N HIS A 144 19.94 16.15 -0.95
CA HIS A 144 19.54 16.39 -2.34
C HIS A 144 18.76 15.20 -2.90
N GLU A 145 19.31 13.99 -2.81
CA GLU A 145 18.63 12.77 -3.27
C GLU A 145 17.28 12.48 -2.58
N GLN A 146 17.11 12.93 -1.33
CA GLN A 146 15.80 12.90 -0.66
C GLN A 146 14.82 13.84 -1.38
N VAL A 147 15.20 15.11 -1.60
CA VAL A 147 14.36 16.11 -2.29
C VAL A 147 14.01 15.67 -3.70
N ASP A 148 14.98 15.19 -4.46
CA ASP A 148 14.77 14.75 -5.84
C ASP A 148 13.86 13.52 -5.91
N LEU A 149 14.01 12.56 -4.98
CA LEU A 149 13.11 11.42 -4.87
C LEU A 149 11.70 11.82 -4.45
N MET A 150 11.53 12.71 -3.48
CA MET A 150 10.20 13.16 -3.03
C MET A 150 9.48 13.95 -4.13
N LYS A 151 10.18 14.82 -4.87
CA LYS A 151 9.64 15.47 -6.08
C LYS A 151 9.21 14.43 -7.12
N ASN A 152 10.09 13.47 -7.45
CA ASN A 152 9.79 12.45 -8.45
C ASN A 152 8.59 11.55 -8.06
N ILE A 153 8.34 11.33 -6.77
CA ILE A 153 7.13 10.66 -6.27
C ILE A 153 5.89 11.57 -6.38
N SER A 154 6.02 12.86 -6.06
CA SER A 154 4.90 13.81 -6.07
C SER A 154 4.37 14.13 -7.46
N PHE A 155 5.22 14.00 -8.50
CA PHE A 155 4.82 14.18 -9.90
C PHE A 155 4.29 12.89 -10.57
N MET A 156 4.08 11.80 -9.84
CA MET A 156 3.54 10.56 -10.40
C MET A 156 2.03 10.67 -10.69
N PRO A 157 1.53 10.21 -11.86
CA PRO A 157 0.10 10.22 -12.16
C PRO A 157 -0.71 9.42 -11.13
N GLN A 158 -1.72 10.06 -10.53
CA GLN A 158 -2.56 9.45 -9.50
C GLN A 158 -3.74 8.67 -10.12
N PRO A 159 -4.23 7.59 -9.47
CA PRO A 159 -3.71 6.99 -8.25
C PRO A 159 -2.42 6.21 -8.51
N PHE A 160 -1.45 6.29 -7.59
CA PHE A 160 -0.19 5.55 -7.67
C PHE A 160 0.14 4.79 -6.39
N LEU A 161 0.91 3.71 -6.52
CA LEU A 161 1.57 3.05 -5.41
C LEU A 161 3.07 2.95 -5.71
N TYR A 162 3.87 3.71 -4.96
CA TYR A 162 5.32 3.73 -5.10
C TYR A 162 5.97 2.70 -4.17
N THR A 163 6.97 1.95 -4.65
CA THR A 163 7.67 0.96 -3.82
C THR A 163 9.19 0.89 -4.05
N ARG A 164 9.95 1.03 -2.96
CA ARG A 164 11.43 1.01 -2.94
C ARG A 164 11.97 0.55 -1.58
N HIS A 165 13.16 -0.04 -1.58
CA HIS A 165 13.96 -0.20 -0.36
C HIS A 165 14.59 1.15 0.03
N VAL A 166 13.93 1.90 0.89
CA VAL A 166 14.36 3.23 1.35
C VAL A 166 13.86 3.47 2.78
N HIS A 167 14.66 4.14 3.62
CA HIS A 167 14.18 4.54 4.95
C HIS A 167 13.17 5.68 4.82
N PHE A 168 12.25 5.80 5.78
CA PHE A 168 11.18 6.79 5.83
C PHE A 168 11.64 8.20 5.44
N LEU A 169 10.83 8.85 4.61
CA LEU A 169 11.04 10.20 4.10
C LEU A 169 9.90 11.07 4.61
N ASN A 170 10.24 12.15 5.29
CA ASN A 170 9.28 13.15 5.73
C ASN A 170 9.21 14.25 4.65
N PHE A 171 8.08 14.29 3.93
CA PHE A 171 7.82 15.21 2.83
C PHE A 171 7.45 16.61 3.36
N THR A 172 6.75 16.69 4.50
CA THR A 172 6.29 17.96 5.10
C THR A 172 7.46 18.87 5.49
N ARG A 173 8.59 18.31 5.92
CA ARG A 173 9.86 19.00 6.17
C ARG A 173 10.37 19.81 4.97
N PHE A 174 9.96 19.44 3.76
CA PHE A 174 10.33 20.11 2.51
C PHE A 174 9.14 20.87 1.88
N ARG A 175 8.04 21.04 2.62
CA ARG A 175 6.76 21.65 2.17
C ARG A 175 6.13 20.93 0.97
N ILE A 176 6.34 19.62 0.89
CA ILE A 176 5.69 18.74 -0.08
C ILE A 176 4.54 18.01 0.65
N GLU A 177 3.45 17.73 -0.04
CA GLU A 177 2.36 16.91 0.47
C GLU A 177 2.90 15.54 0.92
N GLN A 178 2.41 15.03 2.06
CA GLN A 178 2.85 13.75 2.62
C GLN A 178 1.99 12.61 2.02
N PRO A 179 2.55 11.76 1.15
CA PRO A 179 1.83 10.58 0.70
C PRO A 179 1.66 9.61 1.87
N VAL A 180 0.62 8.80 1.80
CA VAL A 180 0.28 7.83 2.85
C VAL A 180 1.23 6.65 2.81
N TYR A 181 1.90 6.37 3.92
CA TYR A 181 2.80 5.23 4.01
C TYR A 181 2.07 3.94 4.42
N ILE A 182 2.50 2.82 3.84
CA ILE A 182 2.18 1.46 4.32
C ILE A 182 3.47 0.64 4.42
N ASN A 183 3.51 -0.33 5.33
CA ASN A 183 4.63 -1.29 5.36
C ASN A 183 4.21 -2.65 5.94
N ILE A 184 5.11 -3.63 5.80
CA ILE A 184 4.96 -4.96 6.37
C ILE A 184 6.32 -5.34 6.96
N ILE A 185 6.35 -5.59 8.26
CA ILE A 185 7.53 -6.07 9.00
C ILE A 185 7.42 -7.57 9.25
N ARG A 186 8.35 -8.12 10.00
CA ARG A 186 8.47 -9.55 10.32
C ARG A 186 9.19 -9.69 11.66
N ASP A 187 9.00 -10.81 12.36
CA ASP A 187 9.80 -11.15 13.54
C ASP A 187 11.32 -10.90 13.30
N PRO A 188 12.02 -10.16 14.19
CA PRO A 188 13.39 -9.72 13.99
C PRO A 188 14.39 -10.85 13.68
N ILE A 189 14.37 -11.95 14.44
CA ILE A 189 15.26 -13.09 14.24
C ILE A 189 14.93 -13.82 12.93
N ASN A 190 13.65 -14.08 12.66
CA ASN A 190 13.21 -14.71 11.41
C ASN A 190 13.55 -13.88 10.15
N ARG A 191 13.50 -12.55 10.25
CA ARG A 191 13.99 -11.63 9.22
C ARG A 191 15.51 -11.74 9.06
N PHE A 192 16.26 -11.72 10.16
CA PHE A 192 17.72 -11.82 10.17
C PHE A 192 18.22 -13.15 9.60
N LEU A 193 17.72 -14.30 10.07
CA LEU A 193 18.06 -15.62 9.55
C LEU A 193 17.72 -15.72 8.06
N SER A 194 16.56 -15.20 7.65
CA SER A 194 16.19 -15.13 6.24
C SER A 194 17.15 -14.26 5.42
N ASN A 195 17.78 -13.24 6.00
CA ASN A 195 18.81 -12.43 5.34
C ASN A 195 20.15 -13.18 5.23
N TYR A 196 20.59 -13.80 6.32
CA TYR A 196 21.84 -14.55 6.44
C TYR A 196 21.94 -15.64 5.37
N PHE A 197 20.98 -16.57 5.34
CA PHE A 197 20.95 -17.66 4.36
C PHE A 197 20.66 -17.18 2.93
N PHE A 198 20.03 -16.01 2.76
CA PHE A 198 19.79 -15.45 1.41
C PHE A 198 21.03 -14.82 0.78
N ARG A 199 21.91 -14.20 1.58
CA ARG A 199 23.23 -13.78 1.09
C ARG A 199 24.04 -14.99 0.63
N ARG A 200 24.05 -16.05 1.45
CA ARG A 200 24.86 -17.26 1.25
C ARG A 200 24.37 -18.14 0.10
N PHE A 201 23.05 -18.39 0.02
CA PHE A 201 22.44 -19.43 -0.83
C PHE A 201 21.26 -18.96 -1.71
N GLY A 202 20.73 -17.75 -1.52
CA GLY A 202 19.75 -17.15 -2.43
C GLY A 202 18.27 -17.54 -2.21
N ASP A 203 17.49 -17.58 -3.30
CA ASP A 203 16.07 -17.96 -3.34
C ASP A 203 15.80 -18.99 -4.44
N TRP A 204 14.69 -19.73 -4.34
CA TRP A 204 14.29 -20.85 -5.22
C TRP A 204 14.16 -20.52 -6.73
N ARG A 205 14.44 -19.30 -7.19
CA ARG A 205 14.47 -18.88 -8.60
C ARG A 205 15.72 -19.31 -9.39
N GLY A 206 16.48 -20.27 -8.87
CA GLY A 206 17.67 -20.85 -9.50
C GLY A 206 18.85 -20.90 -8.54
N GLU A 207 19.48 -22.06 -8.41
CA GLU A 207 20.42 -22.33 -7.32
C GLU A 207 21.68 -21.44 -7.40
N GLN A 208 22.19 -21.15 -8.59
CA GLN A 208 23.36 -20.30 -8.82
C GLN A 208 23.12 -18.80 -8.56
N ASN A 209 21.91 -18.36 -8.20
CA ASN A 209 21.60 -16.96 -7.91
C ASN A 209 22.48 -16.35 -6.80
N HIS A 210 23.02 -17.16 -5.88
CA HIS A 210 23.91 -16.67 -4.82
C HIS A 210 25.28 -16.25 -5.36
N LEU A 211 25.82 -16.94 -6.37
CA LEU A 211 27.09 -16.58 -7.02
C LEU A 211 26.97 -15.21 -7.72
N ILE A 212 25.87 -15.00 -8.45
CA ILE A 212 25.59 -13.72 -9.13
C ILE A 212 25.40 -12.56 -8.13
N ARG A 213 24.80 -12.82 -6.96
CA ARG A 213 24.48 -11.78 -5.96
C ARG A 213 25.58 -11.54 -4.93
N THR A 214 26.48 -12.51 -4.73
CA THR A 214 27.60 -12.43 -3.78
C THR A 214 28.89 -13.02 -4.38
N PRO A 215 29.38 -12.51 -5.53
CA PRO A 215 30.50 -13.10 -6.26
C PRO A 215 31.83 -13.04 -5.49
N GLY A 216 31.99 -12.07 -4.57
CA GLY A 216 33.18 -11.93 -3.72
C GLY A 216 33.08 -12.58 -2.34
N MET A 217 31.97 -13.26 -2.01
CA MET A 217 31.83 -14.00 -0.75
C MET A 217 32.58 -15.33 -0.88
N LYS A 218 33.66 -15.47 -0.11
CA LYS A 218 34.47 -16.69 -0.03
C LYS A 218 33.67 -17.85 0.57
N ASP A 219 34.18 -19.08 0.45
CA ASP A 219 33.50 -20.27 0.99
C ASP A 219 33.54 -20.37 2.52
N ASP A 220 34.59 -19.87 3.19
CA ASP A 220 34.62 -19.73 4.66
C ASP A 220 33.53 -18.76 5.15
N GLU A 221 33.33 -17.61 4.48
CA GLU A 221 32.17 -16.75 4.76
C GLU A 221 30.86 -17.47 4.41
N ARG A 222 30.77 -18.13 3.24
CA ARG A 222 29.52 -18.71 2.71
C ARG A 222 28.99 -19.87 3.54
N TYR A 223 29.87 -20.69 4.10
CA TYR A 223 29.51 -21.89 4.88
C TYR A 223 29.76 -21.73 6.38
N LEU A 224 30.14 -20.53 6.85
CA LEU A 224 30.17 -20.17 8.27
C LEU A 224 28.88 -20.63 8.97
N ASP A 225 29.02 -21.34 10.08
CA ASP A 225 27.86 -21.74 10.88
C ASP A 225 27.24 -20.53 11.57
N ILE A 226 25.91 -20.53 11.64
CA ILE A 226 25.13 -19.45 12.25
C ILE A 226 25.36 -19.37 13.76
N ASN A 227 25.62 -20.49 14.43
CA ASN A 227 25.91 -20.49 15.87
C ASN A 227 27.25 -19.82 16.15
N VAL A 228 28.31 -20.25 15.45
CA VAL A 228 29.64 -19.63 15.48
C VAL A 228 29.55 -18.12 15.21
N CYS A 229 28.87 -17.71 14.14
CA CYS A 229 28.69 -16.30 13.80
C CYS A 229 28.05 -15.48 14.92
N ILE A 230 27.02 -16.03 15.59
CA ILE A 230 26.34 -15.33 16.69
C ILE A 230 27.21 -15.34 17.96
N LEU A 231 27.65 -16.50 18.43
CA LEU A 231 28.34 -16.67 19.71
C LEU A 231 29.70 -15.96 19.71
N GLU A 232 30.51 -16.12 18.65
CA GLU A 232 31.79 -15.42 18.48
C GLU A 232 31.64 -13.97 18.00
N ASN A 233 30.42 -13.43 18.03
CA ASN A 233 30.13 -12.00 17.83
C ASN A 233 30.60 -11.44 16.47
N TYR A 234 30.56 -12.24 15.40
CA TYR A 234 30.95 -11.81 14.06
C TYR A 234 30.19 -10.55 13.63
N PRO A 235 30.81 -9.58 12.92
CA PRO A 235 30.22 -8.27 12.68
C PRO A 235 28.83 -8.27 12.03
N GLU A 236 28.50 -9.23 11.16
CA GLU A 236 27.15 -9.32 10.56
C GLU A 236 26.08 -9.92 11.47
N CYS A 237 26.49 -10.65 12.51
CA CYS A 237 25.65 -11.28 13.53
C CYS A 237 25.59 -10.46 14.84
N SER A 238 26.13 -9.23 14.80
CA SER A 238 26.19 -8.31 15.94
C SER A 238 25.64 -6.91 15.63
N ASN A 239 25.58 -6.05 16.63
CA ASN A 239 25.22 -4.65 16.45
C ASN A 239 26.40 -3.85 15.84
N PRO A 240 26.13 -2.82 15.03
CA PRO A 240 24.80 -2.32 14.60
C PRO A 240 24.26 -3.01 13.33
N LYS A 241 24.77 -4.18 12.90
CA LYS A 241 24.33 -4.84 11.65
C LYS A 241 23.01 -5.59 11.79
N VAL A 242 22.70 -6.15 12.97
CA VAL A 242 21.42 -6.83 13.22
C VAL A 242 20.24 -5.85 13.27
N PHE A 243 20.47 -4.64 13.79
CA PHE A 243 19.55 -3.51 13.85
C PHE A 243 19.21 -2.98 12.44
N TYR A 244 17.98 -3.22 11.99
CA TYR A 244 17.61 -3.11 10.58
C TYR A 244 16.17 -2.65 10.32
N ILE A 245 15.19 -3.06 11.15
CA ILE A 245 13.78 -2.68 10.95
C ILE A 245 13.57 -1.23 11.40
N ILE A 246 13.92 -0.90 12.64
CA ILE A 246 13.80 0.46 13.21
C ILE A 246 14.40 1.55 12.30
N PRO A 247 15.62 1.41 11.73
CA PRO A 247 16.17 2.36 10.78
C PRO A 247 15.25 2.72 9.59
N TYR A 248 14.45 1.76 9.08
CA TYR A 248 13.51 2.03 7.98
C TYR A 248 12.34 2.93 8.38
N PHE A 249 11.93 2.93 9.66
CA PHE A 249 10.82 3.75 10.16
C PHE A 249 11.31 5.03 10.83
N CYS A 250 12.41 4.99 11.59
CA CYS A 250 13.08 6.17 12.12
C CYS A 250 13.53 7.14 11.01
N GLY A 251 13.97 6.60 9.86
CA GLY A 251 14.17 7.36 8.63
C GLY A 251 15.62 7.67 8.30
N GLN A 252 15.86 8.85 7.74
CA GLN A 252 17.15 9.28 7.18
C GLN A 252 18.07 10.01 8.18
N HIS A 253 17.66 10.20 9.43
CA HIS A 253 18.49 10.91 10.43
C HIS A 253 19.76 10.10 10.77
N PRO A 254 20.94 10.72 10.99
CA PRO A 254 22.16 9.98 11.33
C PRO A 254 22.00 9.11 12.59
N GLN A 255 21.28 9.58 13.60
CA GLN A 255 21.01 8.86 14.84
C GLN A 255 20.11 7.62 14.66
N CYS A 256 19.40 7.48 13.52
CA CYS A 256 18.68 6.25 13.13
C CYS A 256 19.60 5.11 12.66
N ARG A 257 20.91 5.24 12.82
CA ARG A 257 21.90 4.21 12.46
C ARG A 257 22.27 3.32 13.64
N GLU A 258 22.30 3.89 14.84
CA GLU A 258 22.76 3.21 16.04
C GLU A 258 21.57 2.66 16.86
N PRO A 259 21.70 1.47 17.48
CA PRO A 259 20.67 0.94 18.38
C PRO A 259 20.55 1.80 19.64
N GLY A 260 19.35 2.29 19.95
CA GLY A 260 19.11 3.09 21.15
C GLY A 260 17.67 3.59 21.25
N ALA A 261 17.26 3.98 22.46
CA ALA A 261 15.89 4.42 22.76
C ALA A 261 15.40 5.54 21.84
N TRP A 262 16.23 6.55 21.53
CA TRP A 262 15.86 7.64 20.61
C TRP A 262 15.43 7.13 19.23
N ALA A 263 16.12 6.14 18.68
CA ALA A 263 15.81 5.60 17.35
C ALA A 263 14.53 4.73 17.39
N LEU A 264 14.32 4.00 18.48
CA LEU A 264 13.10 3.24 18.75
C LEU A 264 11.87 4.16 18.86
N GLU A 265 11.91 5.19 19.72
CA GLU A 265 10.79 6.10 19.92
C GLU A 265 10.51 6.96 18.67
N ARG A 266 11.56 7.42 17.97
CA ARG A 266 11.39 8.09 16.66
C ARG A 266 10.74 7.18 15.63
N ALA A 267 11.03 5.88 15.62
CA ALA A 267 10.35 4.92 14.75
C ALA A 267 8.89 4.72 15.15
N LYS A 268 8.58 4.53 16.44
CA LYS A 268 7.19 4.43 16.96
C LYS A 268 6.37 5.68 16.61
N GLN A 269 6.92 6.87 16.84
CA GLN A 269 6.30 8.15 16.50
C GLN A 269 6.00 8.24 15.00
N ASN A 270 6.98 7.98 14.14
CA ASN A 270 6.79 8.04 12.69
C ASN A 270 5.69 7.05 12.21
N VAL A 271 5.59 5.85 12.83
CA VAL A 271 4.50 4.89 12.55
C VAL A 271 3.13 5.48 12.88
N LEU A 272 2.94 6.06 14.08
CA LEU A 272 1.65 6.62 14.50
C LEU A 272 1.24 7.85 13.66
N GLU A 273 2.20 8.68 13.26
CA GLU A 273 1.94 9.95 12.58
C GLU A 273 1.80 9.83 11.05
N ASN A 274 2.46 8.85 10.41
CA ASN A 274 2.64 8.85 8.94
C ASN A 274 2.21 7.55 8.23
N TYR A 275 2.02 6.44 8.95
CA TYR A 275 1.66 5.15 8.35
C TYR A 275 0.19 4.81 8.56
N LEU A 276 -0.56 4.60 7.48
CA LEU A 276 -1.96 4.13 7.52
C LEU A 276 -2.05 2.69 8.02
N LEU A 277 -1.06 1.85 7.68
CA LEU A 277 -0.96 0.49 8.18
C LEU A 277 0.51 0.03 8.21
N VAL A 278 0.92 -0.56 9.32
CA VAL A 278 2.11 -1.41 9.38
C VAL A 278 1.66 -2.80 9.82
N GLY A 279 1.74 -3.77 8.90
CA GLY A 279 1.37 -5.17 9.17
C GLY A 279 2.55 -6.02 9.61
N ILE A 280 2.27 -7.21 10.14
CA ILE A 280 3.25 -8.28 10.37
C ILE A 280 3.07 -9.40 9.33
N LEU A 281 4.18 -9.91 8.78
CA LEU A 281 4.19 -10.92 7.72
C LEU A 281 3.56 -12.25 8.17
N GLU A 282 3.69 -12.55 9.45
CA GLU A 282 3.14 -13.71 10.15
C GLU A 282 1.59 -13.79 10.00
N GLU A 283 0.91 -12.65 9.88
CA GLU A 283 -0.55 -12.54 9.71
C GLU A 283 -0.92 -11.91 8.35
N LEU A 284 -0.16 -12.17 7.30
CA LEU A 284 -0.29 -11.51 5.99
C LEU A 284 -1.71 -11.51 5.40
N GLU A 285 -2.53 -12.55 5.61
CA GLU A 285 -3.94 -12.53 5.14
C GLU A 285 -4.77 -11.41 5.81
N ASP A 286 -4.61 -11.21 7.11
CA ASP A 286 -5.30 -10.12 7.83
C ASP A 286 -4.73 -8.74 7.47
N VAL A 287 -3.44 -8.66 7.13
CA VAL A 287 -2.83 -7.43 6.58
C VAL A 287 -3.46 -7.06 5.24
N LEU A 288 -3.61 -8.03 4.34
CA LEU A 288 -4.22 -7.82 3.02
C LEU A 288 -5.70 -7.48 3.14
N LEU A 289 -6.44 -8.11 4.06
CA LEU A 289 -7.84 -7.80 4.35
C LEU A 289 -8.02 -6.39 4.94
N LEU A 290 -7.10 -5.91 5.79
CA LEU A 290 -7.11 -4.52 6.24
C LEU A 290 -6.78 -3.54 5.10
N LEU A 291 -5.80 -3.85 4.24
CA LEU A 291 -5.50 -3.02 3.07
C LEU A 291 -6.69 -2.94 2.09
N GLU A 292 -7.46 -4.02 1.94
CA GLU A 292 -8.71 -4.02 1.17
C GLU A 292 -9.78 -3.09 1.77
N ARG A 293 -9.88 -2.95 3.09
CA ARG A 293 -10.82 -2.03 3.74
C ARG A 293 -10.35 -0.59 3.77
N LEU A 294 -9.04 -0.35 3.88
CA LEU A 294 -8.46 0.99 4.01
C LEU A 294 -8.10 1.63 2.66
N LEU A 295 -7.85 0.82 1.64
CA LEU A 295 -7.41 1.22 0.30
C LEU A 295 -8.11 0.36 -0.80
N PRO A 296 -9.46 0.28 -0.83
CA PRO A 296 -10.18 -0.68 -1.68
C PRO A 296 -9.87 -0.53 -3.18
N HIS A 297 -9.62 0.69 -3.66
CA HIS A 297 -9.29 0.95 -5.07
C HIS A 297 -7.91 0.43 -5.50
N TYR A 298 -7.05 0.00 -4.55
CA TYR A 298 -5.82 -0.74 -4.83
C TYR A 298 -5.94 -2.26 -4.54
N PHE A 299 -6.81 -2.66 -3.60
CA PHE A 299 -6.76 -4.00 -2.98
C PHE A 299 -8.08 -4.82 -3.03
N THR A 300 -9.12 -4.40 -3.77
CA THR A 300 -10.39 -5.16 -3.84
C THR A 300 -10.22 -6.56 -4.46
N GLY A 301 -10.63 -7.61 -3.75
CA GLY A 301 -10.44 -9.01 -4.12
C GLY A 301 -8.96 -9.42 -4.11
N VAL A 302 -8.17 -8.87 -3.18
CA VAL A 302 -6.75 -9.23 -2.99
C VAL A 302 -6.59 -10.65 -2.45
N LEU A 303 -7.50 -11.12 -1.59
CA LEU A 303 -7.44 -12.46 -1.03
C LEU A 303 -7.66 -13.55 -2.09
N ASP A 304 -8.48 -13.29 -3.11
CA ASP A 304 -8.71 -14.22 -4.22
C ASP A 304 -7.41 -14.47 -5.00
N ILE A 305 -6.70 -13.39 -5.33
CA ILE A 305 -5.40 -13.45 -6.00
C ILE A 305 -4.38 -14.13 -5.08
N TYR A 306 -4.32 -13.75 -3.79
CA TYR A 306 -3.39 -14.32 -2.81
C TYR A 306 -3.58 -15.84 -2.62
N LYS A 307 -4.81 -16.34 -2.67
CA LYS A 307 -5.13 -17.76 -2.50
C LYS A 307 -5.04 -18.58 -3.79
N SER A 308 -4.98 -17.93 -4.95
CA SER A 308 -4.86 -18.59 -6.27
C SER A 308 -3.61 -19.48 -6.38
N PRO A 309 -3.68 -20.61 -7.11
CA PRO A 309 -2.57 -21.55 -7.23
C PRO A 309 -1.34 -20.95 -7.92
N ASP A 310 -1.54 -20.13 -8.96
CA ASP A 310 -0.46 -19.50 -9.72
C ASP A 310 0.30 -18.46 -8.89
N TYR A 311 -0.41 -17.63 -8.12
CA TYR A 311 0.24 -16.74 -7.18
C TYR A 311 1.00 -17.50 -6.10
N ARG A 312 0.42 -18.56 -5.52
CA ARG A 312 1.12 -19.39 -4.50
C ARG A 312 2.38 -20.05 -5.07
N LYS A 313 2.35 -20.52 -6.33
CA LYS A 313 3.53 -21.01 -7.06
C LYS A 313 4.60 -19.93 -7.21
N MET A 314 4.23 -18.70 -7.60
CA MET A 314 5.15 -17.56 -7.68
C MET A 314 5.69 -17.11 -6.31
N GLY A 315 4.87 -17.16 -5.27
CA GLY A 315 5.22 -16.83 -3.89
C GLY A 315 6.23 -17.80 -3.29
N ASN A 316 6.04 -19.11 -3.49
CA ASN A 316 6.96 -20.15 -3.01
C ASN A 316 8.38 -19.98 -3.59
N MET A 317 8.48 -19.57 -4.86
CA MET A 317 9.77 -19.26 -5.52
C MET A 317 10.54 -18.07 -4.89
N THR A 318 9.91 -17.31 -3.98
CA THR A 318 10.58 -16.24 -3.20
C THR A 318 11.28 -16.74 -1.92
N GLY A 319 10.99 -17.98 -1.51
CA GLY A 319 11.54 -18.58 -0.31
C GLY A 319 13.07 -18.63 -0.32
N THR A 320 13.67 -18.30 0.82
CA THR A 320 15.12 -18.46 1.04
C THR A 320 15.43 -19.93 1.31
N VAL A 321 16.39 -20.47 0.56
CA VAL A 321 16.83 -21.88 0.62
C VAL A 321 17.78 -22.12 1.80
N ARG A 322 18.02 -23.41 2.14
CA ARG A 322 19.05 -23.86 3.11
C ARG A 322 19.08 -23.04 4.41
N LYS A 323 17.90 -22.78 4.99
CA LYS A 323 17.77 -22.12 6.29
C LYS A 323 17.91 -23.16 7.41
N HIS A 324 18.75 -22.87 8.38
CA HIS A 324 18.89 -23.64 9.62
C HIS A 324 18.48 -22.78 10.81
N THR A 325 17.92 -23.40 11.85
CA THR A 325 17.62 -22.74 13.13
C THR A 325 18.87 -22.80 14.01
N PRO A 326 19.31 -21.70 14.63
CA PRO A 326 20.43 -21.73 15.58
C PRO A 326 20.10 -22.52 16.86
N SER A 327 21.12 -22.77 17.68
CA SER A 327 20.99 -23.28 19.05
C SER A 327 20.17 -22.33 19.92
N LEU A 328 19.63 -22.85 21.03
CA LEU A 328 18.87 -22.05 22.00
C LEU A 328 19.70 -20.89 22.58
N GLU A 329 20.97 -21.16 22.89
CA GLU A 329 21.96 -20.20 23.36
C GLU A 329 22.21 -19.07 22.34
N ALA A 330 22.44 -19.43 21.07
CA ALA A 330 22.61 -18.45 20.00
C ALA A 330 21.32 -17.63 19.77
N LEU A 331 20.13 -18.23 19.90
CA LEU A 331 18.86 -17.51 19.85
C LEU A 331 18.68 -16.53 21.02
N GLN A 332 19.11 -16.89 22.24
CA GLN A 332 19.08 -16.01 23.43
C GLN A 332 20.00 -14.79 23.26
N VAL A 333 21.27 -15.03 22.87
CA VAL A 333 22.24 -13.96 22.59
C VAL A 333 21.75 -13.04 21.47
N LEU A 334 21.16 -13.60 20.41
CA LEU A 334 20.63 -12.82 19.29
C LEU A 334 19.40 -12.00 19.69
N TYR A 335 18.51 -12.53 20.53
CA TYR A 335 17.35 -11.81 21.06
C TYR A 335 17.79 -10.61 21.91
N GLN A 336 18.73 -10.79 22.83
CA GLN A 336 19.28 -9.71 23.65
C GLN A 336 19.89 -8.58 22.79
N ARG A 337 20.69 -8.94 21.78
CA ARG A 337 21.22 -7.97 20.79
C ARG A 337 20.12 -7.26 19.98
N MET A 338 18.95 -7.88 19.83
CA MET A 338 17.79 -7.36 19.11
C MET A 338 16.71 -6.74 20.01
N ARG A 339 16.93 -6.49 21.31
CA ARG A 339 15.89 -6.03 22.26
C ARG A 339 14.97 -4.94 21.69
N TYR A 340 15.56 -3.85 21.19
CA TYR A 340 14.81 -2.73 20.60
C TYR A 340 13.99 -3.14 19.36
N GLU A 341 14.52 -4.01 18.50
CA GLU A 341 13.78 -4.51 17.33
C GLU A 341 12.56 -5.35 17.75
N TYR A 342 12.65 -6.06 18.89
CA TYR A 342 11.50 -6.75 19.50
C TYR A 342 10.52 -5.77 20.13
N ASP A 343 10.97 -4.73 20.83
CA ASP A 343 10.11 -3.67 21.35
C ASP A 343 9.30 -2.98 20.23
N PHE A 344 9.95 -2.69 19.10
CA PHE A 344 9.31 -2.13 17.91
C PHE A 344 8.36 -3.13 17.23
N TYR A 345 8.77 -4.39 17.09
CA TYR A 345 7.93 -5.44 16.51
C TYR A 345 6.66 -5.70 17.34
N ASN A 346 6.79 -5.79 18.66
CA ASN A 346 5.67 -5.94 19.60
C ASN A 346 4.74 -4.73 19.52
N PHE A 347 5.27 -3.50 19.58
CA PHE A 347 4.50 -2.29 19.39
C PHE A 347 3.70 -2.28 18.08
N VAL A 348 4.34 -2.62 16.95
CA VAL A 348 3.66 -2.66 15.64
C VAL A 348 2.60 -3.76 15.59
N ARG A 349 2.88 -4.97 16.09
CA ARG A 349 1.88 -6.05 16.22
C ARG A 349 0.66 -5.58 17.01
N ASP A 350 0.88 -4.90 18.13
CA ASP A 350 -0.19 -4.52 19.05
C ASP A 350 -1.04 -3.37 18.45
N GLN A 351 -0.44 -2.41 17.75
CA GLN A 351 -1.18 -1.42 16.95
C GLN A 351 -1.99 -2.07 15.81
N PHE A 352 -1.39 -3.03 15.11
CA PHE A 352 -2.05 -3.80 14.05
C PHE A 352 -3.24 -4.61 14.61
N HIS A 353 -3.09 -5.29 15.75
CA HIS A 353 -4.16 -6.02 16.44
C HIS A 353 -5.26 -5.09 16.97
N LEU A 354 -4.91 -3.90 17.47
CA LEU A 354 -5.90 -2.87 17.84
C LEU A 354 -6.69 -2.40 16.62
N MET A 355 -6.05 -2.23 15.46
CA MET A 355 -6.74 -1.87 14.22
C MET A 355 -7.66 -2.97 13.69
N LYS A 356 -7.21 -4.25 13.71
CA LYS A 356 -8.07 -5.42 13.41
C LYS A 356 -9.34 -5.43 14.27
N LYS A 357 -9.18 -5.23 15.59
CA LYS A 357 -10.30 -5.16 16.55
C LYS A 357 -11.25 -4.00 16.24
N LYS A 358 -10.73 -2.78 16.00
CA LYS A 358 -11.54 -1.59 15.65
C LYS A 358 -12.36 -1.76 14.36
N ILE A 359 -11.86 -2.52 13.38
CA ILE A 359 -12.53 -2.79 12.10
C ILE A 359 -13.39 -4.08 12.15
N GLY A 360 -13.46 -4.75 13.31
CA GLY A 360 -14.30 -5.93 13.52
C GLY A 360 -13.77 -7.23 12.91
N LEU A 361 -12.48 -7.28 12.54
CA LEU A 361 -11.85 -8.50 12.02
C LEU A 361 -11.57 -9.48 13.17
N LYS A 362 -12.21 -10.65 13.11
CA LYS A 362 -11.96 -11.77 14.03
C LYS A 362 -10.58 -12.36 13.75
N SER A 363 -9.67 -12.26 14.71
CA SER A 363 -8.35 -12.88 14.62
C SER A 363 -8.45 -14.40 14.59
N VAL A 364 -7.92 -15.04 13.54
CA VAL A 364 -7.57 -16.47 13.60
C VAL A 364 -6.35 -16.61 14.49
N SER A 365 -6.44 -17.40 15.56
CA SER A 365 -5.35 -17.60 16.50
C SER A 365 -4.25 -18.48 15.89
N GLN A 366 -3.24 -17.84 15.27
CA GLN A 366 -2.01 -18.53 14.92
C GLN A 366 -1.12 -18.68 16.16
N PRO A 367 -0.39 -19.81 16.32
CA PRO A 367 0.61 -19.93 17.38
C PRO A 367 1.76 -18.93 17.14
N PRO A 368 2.35 -18.37 18.20
CA PRO A 368 3.53 -17.51 18.08
C PRO A 368 4.70 -18.27 17.43
N ALA A 369 5.55 -17.54 16.69
CA ALA A 369 6.70 -18.10 15.96
C ALA A 369 7.74 -18.82 16.87
N TYR A 370 7.66 -18.57 18.18
CA TYR A 370 8.38 -19.26 19.24
C TYR A 370 7.39 -19.70 20.31
N SER A 371 7.63 -20.83 20.96
CA SER A 371 6.68 -21.37 21.96
C SER A 371 6.54 -20.45 23.18
N PRO A 372 5.40 -20.48 23.91
CA PRO A 372 5.28 -19.79 25.19
C PRO A 372 6.34 -20.21 26.21
N ALA A 373 6.86 -21.45 26.10
CA ALA A 373 7.97 -21.93 26.92
C ALA A 373 9.29 -21.22 26.56
N PHE A 374 9.62 -21.04 25.27
CA PHE A 374 10.78 -20.26 24.83
C PHE A 374 10.69 -18.80 25.31
N LEU A 375 9.53 -18.14 25.12
CA LEU A 375 9.33 -16.77 25.57
C LEU A 375 9.49 -16.66 27.10
N ARG A 376 8.88 -17.57 27.87
CA ARG A 376 9.00 -17.62 29.33
C ARG A 376 10.44 -17.89 29.78
N GLU A 377 11.17 -18.78 29.12
CA GLU A 377 12.58 -19.08 29.42
C GLU A 377 13.49 -17.87 29.14
N LEU A 378 13.19 -17.06 28.13
CA LEU A 378 13.89 -15.79 27.92
C LEU A 378 13.52 -14.76 28.99
N THR A 379 12.24 -14.60 29.34
CA THR A 379 11.85 -13.66 30.42
C THR A 379 12.46 -14.05 31.76
N LEU A 380 12.49 -15.34 32.11
CA LEU A 380 13.07 -15.83 33.37
C LEU A 380 14.62 -15.80 33.42
N ARG A 381 15.31 -15.55 32.31
CA ARG A 381 16.78 -15.47 32.23
C ARG A 381 17.31 -14.15 31.70
N THR A 382 16.43 -13.17 31.48
CA THR A 382 16.84 -11.79 31.26
C THR A 382 16.94 -11.15 32.63
N PRO A 383 18.13 -10.70 33.09
CA PRO A 383 18.18 -9.88 34.29
C PRO A 383 17.28 -8.67 34.08
N GLU A 384 16.53 -8.29 35.11
CA GLU A 384 15.98 -6.93 35.16
C GLU A 384 17.17 -5.96 35.04
N PRO A 385 17.03 -4.84 34.31
CA PRO A 385 18.06 -3.80 34.38
C PRO A 385 18.22 -3.42 35.84
N LEU A 386 19.45 -3.32 36.32
CA LEU A 386 19.70 -2.58 37.55
C LEU A 386 19.22 -1.16 37.30
N ASP A 387 18.38 -0.64 38.18
CA ASP A 387 17.97 0.76 38.12
C ASP A 387 19.22 1.60 38.43
N GLU A 388 19.79 2.25 37.41
CA GLU A 388 21.00 3.08 37.50
C GLU A 388 20.76 4.40 38.28
N ASP A 389 19.66 4.47 39.03
CA ASP A 389 19.11 5.67 39.71
C ASP A 389 19.35 5.67 41.25
N GLU A 390 19.89 4.61 41.88
CA GLU A 390 20.16 4.58 43.34
C GLU A 390 21.65 4.72 43.77
N GLU A 391 22.64 4.50 42.91
CA GLU A 391 24.08 4.66 43.28
C GLU A 391 24.64 6.10 43.05
N LEU A 392 23.92 6.98 42.35
CA LEU A 392 24.44 8.30 41.96
C LEU A 392 24.44 9.35 43.09
N ASP A 393 23.60 9.17 44.12
CA ASP A 393 23.48 10.14 45.21
C ASP A 393 24.59 10.01 46.28
N THR A 394 25.29 8.88 46.36
CA THR A 394 26.40 8.68 47.32
C THR A 394 27.70 9.38 46.90
N ASP A 395 28.06 9.36 45.61
CA ASP A 395 29.32 9.95 45.12
C ASP A 395 29.31 11.50 45.10
N LEU A 396 28.13 12.11 45.20
CA LEU A 396 27.95 13.57 45.15
C LEU A 396 28.21 14.29 46.48
N ASP A 397 28.32 13.58 47.61
CA ASP A 397 28.70 14.18 48.90
C ASP A 397 30.20 14.04 49.22
N ASP A 398 30.85 12.92 48.89
CA ASP A 398 32.31 12.78 49.05
C ASP A 398 33.07 13.79 48.17
N ALA A 399 32.54 14.11 46.98
CA ALA A 399 33.09 15.15 46.11
C ALA A 399 33.15 16.56 46.73
N LYS A 400 32.35 16.84 47.78
CA LYS A 400 32.33 18.15 48.48
C LYS A 400 33.43 18.26 49.54
N SER A 401 33.98 17.14 50.01
CA SER A 401 35.02 17.12 51.06
C SER A 401 36.38 17.65 50.57
N TRP A 402 36.67 17.49 49.27
CA TRP A 402 38.00 17.76 48.68
C TRP A 402 38.23 19.20 48.19
N LEU A 403 37.28 20.12 48.40
CA LEU A 403 37.35 21.51 47.90
C LEU A 403 37.49 22.60 48.99
N VAL A 404 37.89 22.22 50.21
CA VAL A 404 38.09 23.16 51.34
C VAL A 404 39.58 23.40 51.67
N HIS A 405 40.50 22.64 51.06
CA HIS A 405 41.95 22.79 51.27
C HIS A 405 42.77 22.73 49.97
N LEU A 406 42.69 23.81 49.17
CA LEU A 406 43.74 24.27 48.25
C LEU A 406 43.54 25.76 47.88
#